data_AF-A0A2S4VUB4-F1
#
_entry.id   AF-A0A2S4VUB4-F1
#
_cell.length_a   1.000
_cell.length_b   1.000
_cell.length_c   1.000
_cell.angle_alpha   90.00
_cell.angle_beta   90.00
_cell.angle_gamma   90.00
#
_symmetry.space_group_name_H-M   'P 1'
#
loop_
_entity.id
_entity.type
_entity.pdbx_description
1 polymer ?
#
loop_
_entity_poly.entity_id
_entity_poly.type
_entity_poly.pdbx_seq_one_letter_code
_entity_poly.pdbx_strand_id
1 'polypeptide(L)'
;MNHFHNIPTNSSQQPVKLGQEWHNNAELSGPLAVIPSVMLFNLYLEYQDGTLKPLEYKILLPAVINPNNWTCIVLHGLGDYHASDSFRLREALLGLRPGLFEPMSFIIPSTDPLPVTVFGGQLWSTWFDIRNWTDIHRDKDIVHMKTNVRRLIHIIYHHHLNMNRTIIAGFSQGLGI
;
A
#
# COMPACT_ATOMS: atom_id res chain seq x y z
N MET A 1 -47.72 -18.89 -32.95
CA MET A 1 -47.18 -18.23 -31.75
C MET A 1 -45.82 -18.82 -31.44
N ASN A 2 -44.88 -17.94 -31.07
CA ASN A 2 -43.52 -18.18 -30.57
C ASN A 2 -42.38 -18.22 -31.61
N HIS A 3 -41.75 -17.05 -31.76
CA HIS A 3 -40.39 -16.86 -32.23
C HIS A 3 -39.39 -17.31 -31.17
N PHE A 4 -38.37 -18.09 -31.55
CA PHE A 4 -37.08 -18.13 -30.86
C PHE A 4 -35.96 -18.15 -31.89
N HIS A 5 -35.08 -17.15 -31.81
CA HIS A 5 -33.85 -17.02 -32.58
C HIS A 5 -32.77 -17.96 -32.00
N ASN A 6 -32.11 -18.71 -32.87
CA ASN A 6 -30.91 -19.48 -32.55
C ASN A 6 -29.69 -18.54 -32.49
N ILE A 7 -28.95 -18.56 -31.37
CA ILE A 7 -27.61 -17.97 -31.24
C ILE A 7 -26.60 -19.13 -31.25
N PRO A 8 -25.57 -19.14 -32.12
CA PRO A 8 -24.51 -20.14 -32.05
C PRO A 8 -23.53 -19.77 -30.93
N THR A 9 -23.24 -20.75 -30.07
CA THR A 9 -22.15 -20.71 -29.10
C THR A 9 -20.81 -20.93 -29.81
N ASN A 10 -19.89 -19.98 -29.69
CA ASN A 10 -18.50 -20.15 -30.13
C ASN A 10 -17.60 -20.21 -28.89
N SER A 11 -17.37 -21.42 -28.39
CA SER A 11 -16.40 -21.71 -27.34
C SER A 11 -15.02 -21.94 -27.96
N SER A 12 -14.18 -20.91 -27.98
CA SER A 12 -12.72 -21.06 -28.12
C SER A 12 -12.02 -19.73 -27.85
N GLN A 13 -11.85 -19.41 -26.57
CA GLN A 13 -10.76 -18.55 -26.12
C GLN A 13 -9.97 -19.33 -25.07
N GLN A 14 -8.76 -19.74 -25.45
CA GLN A 14 -7.80 -20.28 -24.50
C GLN A 14 -7.36 -19.17 -23.52
N PRO A 15 -7.18 -19.47 -22.23
CA PRO A 15 -6.66 -18.49 -21.28
C PRO A 15 -5.21 -18.15 -21.64
N VAL A 16 -4.94 -16.85 -21.76
CA VAL A 16 -3.61 -16.30 -21.97
C VAL A 16 -2.73 -16.70 -20.78
N LYS A 17 -1.67 -17.48 -21.03
CA LYS A 17 -0.66 -17.80 -20.02
C LYS A 17 0.16 -16.54 -19.69
N LEU A 18 -0.28 -15.79 -18.70
CA LEU A 18 0.45 -14.66 -18.14
C LEU A 18 1.46 -15.18 -17.10
N GLY A 19 2.65 -15.61 -17.55
CA GLY A 19 3.60 -16.27 -16.64
C GLY A 19 5.09 -16.19 -16.97
N GLN A 20 5.54 -15.49 -18.01
CA GLN A 20 6.96 -15.55 -18.40
C GLN A 20 7.72 -14.22 -18.56
N GLU A 21 7.12 -13.05 -18.34
CA GLU A 21 7.84 -11.77 -18.53
C GLU A 21 8.35 -11.11 -17.23
N TRP A 22 8.36 -11.81 -16.09
CA TRP A 22 8.75 -11.23 -14.80
C TRP A 22 10.25 -11.23 -14.50
N HIS A 23 11.13 -11.70 -15.40
CA HIS A 23 12.51 -12.00 -15.04
C HIS A 23 13.58 -10.94 -15.34
N ASN A 24 13.30 -9.86 -16.09
CA ASN A 24 14.43 -9.07 -16.63
C ASN A 24 14.52 -7.58 -16.30
N ASN A 25 13.62 -6.95 -15.54
CA ASN A 25 13.83 -5.53 -15.19
C ASN A 25 13.21 -5.17 -13.84
N ALA A 26 14.01 -5.17 -12.76
CA ALA A 26 13.92 -4.24 -11.62
C ALA A 26 14.80 -4.73 -10.45
N GLU A 27 16.11 -4.60 -10.57
CA GLU A 27 16.94 -4.37 -9.38
C GLU A 27 16.59 -2.96 -8.85
N LEU A 28 15.61 -2.89 -7.95
CA LEU A 28 15.28 -1.67 -7.20
C LEU A 28 16.05 -1.69 -5.88
N SER A 29 17.36 -1.49 -5.96
CA SER A 29 18.26 -1.29 -4.83
C SER A 29 18.80 0.15 -4.83
N GLY A 30 17.96 1.10 -4.40
CA GLY A 30 18.37 2.50 -4.21
C GLY A 30 17.29 3.36 -3.54
N PRO A 31 17.64 4.42 -2.77
CA PRO A 31 16.73 5.10 -1.85
C PRO A 31 15.68 6.04 -2.50
N LEU A 32 15.53 6.05 -3.82
CA LEU A 32 14.49 6.82 -4.52
C LEU A 32 14.03 6.08 -5.77
N ALA A 33 13.25 5.02 -5.59
CA ALA A 33 12.54 4.39 -6.71
C ALA A 33 11.33 5.24 -7.10
N VAL A 34 11.45 6.01 -8.20
CA VAL A 34 10.28 6.65 -8.82
C VAL A 34 9.48 5.56 -9.53
N ILE A 35 8.34 5.18 -8.97
CA ILE A 35 7.42 4.22 -9.62
C ILE A 35 6.74 4.94 -10.79
N PRO A 36 6.90 4.48 -12.05
CA PRO A 36 6.26 5.12 -13.19
C PRO A 36 4.74 5.09 -13.06
N SER A 37 4.05 6.16 -13.50
CA SER A 37 2.58 6.28 -13.42
C SER A 37 1.84 5.11 -14.09
N VAL A 38 2.42 4.51 -15.15
CA VAL A 38 1.87 3.31 -15.82
C VAL A 38 1.93 2.07 -14.92
N MET A 39 3.00 1.91 -14.14
CA MET A 39 3.14 0.79 -13.20
C MET A 39 2.16 0.92 -12.03
N LEU A 40 2.01 2.14 -11.51
CA LEU A 40 1.00 2.51 -10.51
C LEU A 40 -0.43 2.21 -11.00
N PHE A 41 -0.72 2.56 -12.26
CA PHE A 41 -2.03 2.31 -12.86
C PHE A 41 -2.32 0.81 -13.04
N ASN A 42 -1.33 0.03 -13.51
CA ASN A 42 -1.49 -1.41 -13.66
C ASN A 42 -1.74 -2.11 -12.31
N LEU A 43 -1.02 -1.70 -11.26
CA LEU A 43 -1.24 -2.23 -9.90
C LEU A 43 -2.61 -1.83 -9.35
N TYR A 44 -3.12 -0.65 -9.71
CA TYR A 44 -4.48 -0.23 -9.38
C TYR A 44 -5.54 -1.06 -10.11
N LEU A 45 -5.36 -1.34 -11.41
CA LEU A 45 -6.28 -2.20 -12.17
C LEU A 45 -6.29 -3.63 -11.64
N GLU A 46 -5.12 -4.17 -11.29
CA GLU A 46 -4.99 -5.48 -10.63
C GLU A 46 -5.72 -5.50 -9.28
N TYR A 47 -5.75 -4.39 -8.54
CA TYR A 47 -6.55 -4.28 -7.32
C TYR A 47 -8.07 -4.22 -7.61
N GLN A 48 -8.49 -3.53 -8.68
CA GLN A 48 -9.92 -3.36 -9.03
C GLN A 48 -10.60 -4.65 -9.54
N ASP A 49 -9.85 -5.72 -9.82
CA ASP A 49 -10.41 -7.02 -10.21
C ASP A 49 -11.22 -7.71 -9.08
N GLY A 50 -11.22 -7.11 -7.88
CA GLY A 50 -12.01 -7.53 -6.73
C GLY A 50 -11.34 -8.58 -5.84
N THR A 51 -10.09 -8.95 -6.13
CA THR A 51 -9.38 -9.99 -5.37
C THR A 51 -8.80 -9.52 -4.04
N LEU A 52 -8.64 -8.21 -3.83
CA LEU A 52 -7.98 -7.64 -2.66
C LEU A 52 -8.91 -6.77 -1.81
N LYS A 53 -8.98 -7.04 -0.50
CA LYS A 53 -9.63 -6.16 0.48
C LYS A 53 -8.85 -4.84 0.58
N PRO A 54 -9.49 -3.66 0.65
CA PRO A 54 -8.80 -2.41 0.96
C PRO A 54 -8.05 -2.47 2.29
N LEU A 55 -6.95 -1.73 2.41
CA LEU A 55 -6.39 -1.43 3.74
C LEU A 55 -7.41 -0.62 4.52
N GLU A 56 -7.50 -0.86 5.82
CA GLU A 56 -8.16 0.09 6.72
C GLU A 56 -7.22 1.29 6.88
N TYR A 57 -7.78 2.50 6.93
CA TYR A 57 -6.99 3.72 7.12
C TYR A 57 -7.82 4.81 7.77
N LYS A 58 -7.14 5.76 8.41
CA LYS A 58 -7.74 7.01 8.87
C LYS A 58 -7.17 8.19 8.11
N ILE A 59 -8.05 9.12 7.74
CA ILE A 59 -7.67 10.43 7.22
C ILE A 59 -7.75 11.42 8.36
N LEU A 60 -6.66 12.12 8.62
CA LEU A 60 -6.59 13.22 9.56
C LEU A 60 -6.48 14.50 8.75
N LEU A 61 -7.55 15.28 8.82
CA LEU A 61 -7.67 16.53 8.05
C LEU A 61 -6.65 17.58 8.55
N PRO A 62 -6.35 18.58 7.71
CA PRO A 62 -5.55 19.73 8.10
C PRO A 62 -6.11 20.40 9.36
N ALA A 63 -5.23 20.89 10.22
CA ALA A 63 -5.58 21.58 11.47
C ALA A 63 -5.91 23.07 11.25
N VAL A 64 -5.96 23.53 9.99
CA VAL A 64 -6.20 24.92 9.60
C VAL A 64 -7.26 25.01 8.50
N ILE A 65 -7.89 26.18 8.38
CA ILE A 65 -8.95 26.47 7.40
C ILE A 65 -8.40 26.49 5.96
N ASN A 66 -7.15 26.92 5.77
CA ASN A 66 -6.50 27.02 4.47
C ASN A 66 -5.39 25.96 4.32
N PRO A 67 -5.69 24.78 3.76
CA PRO A 67 -4.72 23.71 3.61
C PRO A 67 -3.70 23.99 2.49
N ASN A 68 -2.53 23.39 2.57
CA ASN A 68 -1.48 23.54 1.55
C ASN A 68 -1.52 22.45 0.46
N ASN A 69 -2.56 21.60 0.48
CA ASN A 69 -2.77 20.45 -0.42
C ASN A 69 -1.62 19.42 -0.41
N TRP A 70 -0.79 19.41 0.64
CA TRP A 70 0.13 18.32 0.88
C TRP A 70 -0.54 17.21 1.68
N THR A 71 -0.18 15.96 1.36
CA THR A 71 -0.62 14.77 2.08
C THR A 71 0.61 14.00 2.57
N CYS A 72 0.57 13.52 3.80
CA CYS A 72 1.58 12.61 4.34
C CYS A 72 0.92 11.25 4.61
N ILE A 73 1.35 10.21 3.90
CA ILE A 73 0.98 8.83 4.18
C ILE A 73 2.00 8.25 5.16
N VAL A 74 1.56 7.81 6.33
CA VAL A 74 2.45 7.34 7.41
C VAL A 74 2.31 5.82 7.58
N LEU A 75 3.36 5.09 7.22
CA LEU A 75 3.42 3.63 7.28
C LEU A 75 4.04 3.18 8.62
N HIS A 76 3.25 2.48 9.42
CA HIS A 76 3.64 2.06 10.76
C HIS A 76 4.72 0.97 10.78
N GLY A 77 5.35 0.77 11.93
CA GLY A 77 6.28 -0.34 12.15
C GLY A 77 5.58 -1.65 12.52
N LEU A 78 6.36 -2.73 12.59
CA LEU A 78 5.89 -4.04 13.05
C LEU A 78 5.27 -3.93 14.45
N GLY A 79 4.09 -4.49 14.60
CA GLY A 79 3.39 -4.61 15.87
C GLY A 79 2.70 -3.34 16.37
N ASP A 80 2.74 -2.25 15.60
CA ASP A 80 1.97 -1.04 15.90
C ASP A 80 0.47 -1.31 15.66
N TYR A 81 -0.21 -1.68 16.74
CA TYR A 81 -1.62 -2.04 16.71
C TYR A 81 -2.47 -0.83 16.32
N HIS A 82 -3.27 -0.98 15.25
CA HIS A 82 -4.03 0.11 14.63
C HIS A 82 -3.21 1.35 14.28
N ALA A 83 -1.91 1.18 13.98
CA ALA A 83 -1.00 2.26 13.64
C ALA A 83 -0.90 3.38 14.71
N SER A 84 -1.08 3.04 15.99
CA SER A 84 -1.09 3.96 17.13
C SER A 84 0.14 4.90 17.20
N ASP A 85 1.33 4.40 16.90
CA ASP A 85 2.55 5.21 16.89
C ASP A 85 2.62 6.17 15.72
N SER A 86 1.94 5.86 14.61
CA SER A 86 1.79 6.78 13.48
C SER A 86 0.96 8.02 13.85
N PHE A 87 -0.06 7.86 14.71
CA PHE A 87 -0.79 9.00 15.27
C PHE A 87 0.12 9.83 16.18
N ARG A 88 0.88 9.18 17.07
CA ARG A 88 1.83 9.87 17.95
C ARG A 88 2.90 10.63 17.17
N LEU A 89 3.38 10.07 16.07
CA LEU A 89 4.34 10.72 15.17
C LEU A 89 3.74 12.02 14.59
N ARG A 90 2.49 11.98 14.11
CA ARG A 90 1.81 13.21 13.64
C ARG A 90 1.75 14.28 14.72
N GLU A 91 1.31 13.93 15.94
CA GLU A 91 1.22 14.90 17.03
C GLU A 91 2.59 15.50 17.38
N ALA A 92 3.64 14.67 17.38
CA ALA A 92 5.01 15.14 17.57
C ALA A 92 5.45 16.11 16.46
N LEU A 93 5.16 15.80 15.19
CA LEU A 93 5.48 16.68 14.06
C LEU A 93 4.77 18.03 14.17
N LEU A 94 3.47 18.02 14.52
CA LEU A 94 2.69 19.23 14.76
C LEU A 94 3.28 20.08 15.89
N GLY A 95 3.71 19.45 16.99
CA GLY A 95 4.37 20.16 18.09
C GLY A 95 5.73 20.76 17.73
N LEU A 96 6.51 20.10 16.88
CA LEU A 96 7.87 20.54 16.51
C LEU A 96 7.90 21.63 15.43
N ARG A 97 6.98 21.56 14.46
CA ARG A 97 6.92 22.45 13.28
C ARG A 97 5.45 22.70 12.85
N PRO A 98 4.63 23.36 13.68
CA PRO A 98 3.20 23.54 13.39
C PRO A 98 2.94 24.20 12.03
N GLY A 99 3.65 25.28 11.71
CA GLY A 99 3.48 25.98 10.43
C GLY A 99 3.79 25.15 9.17
N LEU A 100 4.51 24.02 9.30
CA LEU A 100 4.77 23.10 8.20
C LEU A 100 3.67 22.02 8.11
N PHE A 101 3.25 21.46 9.25
CA PHE A 101 2.43 20.24 9.30
C PHE A 101 0.95 20.49 9.53
N GLU A 102 0.54 21.60 10.17
CA GLU A 102 -0.87 21.95 10.36
C GLU A 102 -1.66 22.08 9.03
N PRO A 103 -1.09 22.64 7.95
CA PRO A 103 -1.80 22.73 6.67
C PRO A 103 -1.85 21.43 5.86
N MET A 104 -1.19 20.37 6.33
CA MET A 104 -1.11 19.07 5.65
C MET A 104 -2.22 18.12 6.09
N SER A 105 -2.67 17.26 5.18
CA SER A 105 -3.48 16.08 5.53
C SER A 105 -2.57 14.90 5.86
N PHE A 106 -3.01 14.01 6.74
CA PHE A 106 -2.31 12.75 7.02
C PHE A 106 -3.22 11.56 6.71
N ILE A 107 -2.66 10.52 6.10
CA ILE A 107 -3.33 9.24 5.89
C ILE A 107 -2.54 8.19 6.64
N ILE A 108 -3.21 7.51 7.56
CA ILE A 108 -2.60 6.49 8.41
C ILE A 108 -3.27 5.15 8.09
N PRO A 109 -2.70 4.35 7.17
CA PRO A 109 -3.15 2.98 6.93
C PRO A 109 -2.77 2.05 8.08
N SER A 110 -3.59 1.02 8.28
CA SER A 110 -3.36 -0.09 9.20
C SER A 110 -3.36 -1.40 8.43
N THR A 111 -2.41 -2.28 8.74
CA THR A 111 -2.36 -3.63 8.18
C THR A 111 -3.30 -4.59 8.91
N ASP A 112 -3.81 -5.60 8.21
CA ASP A 112 -4.45 -6.73 8.88
C ASP A 112 -3.40 -7.56 9.63
N PRO A 113 -3.75 -8.22 10.75
CA PRO A 113 -2.81 -9.08 11.47
C PRO A 113 -2.35 -10.28 10.61
N LEU A 114 -1.05 -10.54 10.57
CA LEU A 114 -0.47 -11.73 9.93
C LEU A 114 0.40 -12.52 10.92
N PRO A 115 0.56 -13.84 10.74
CA PRO A 115 1.54 -14.62 11.49
C PRO A 115 2.95 -14.10 11.23
N VAL A 116 3.74 -13.92 12.28
CA VAL A 116 5.14 -13.47 12.18
C VAL A 116 6.08 -14.56 12.67
N THR A 117 6.93 -15.05 11.76
CA THR A 117 7.82 -16.20 11.96
C THR A 117 8.81 -15.96 13.09
N VAL A 118 9.46 -14.80 13.16
CA VAL A 118 10.40 -14.47 14.24
C VAL A 118 9.74 -14.36 15.63
N PHE A 119 8.42 -14.27 15.69
CA PHE A 119 7.63 -14.32 16.92
C PHE A 119 6.88 -15.65 17.10
N GLY A 120 7.42 -16.74 16.54
CA GLY A 120 6.83 -18.08 16.69
C GLY A 120 5.47 -18.25 16.02
N GLY A 121 5.18 -17.46 14.98
CA GLY A 121 3.91 -17.51 14.24
C GLY A 121 2.75 -16.77 14.92
N GLN A 122 3.01 -15.98 15.97
CA GLN A 122 1.99 -15.13 16.58
C GLN A 122 1.47 -14.08 15.59
N LEU A 123 0.20 -13.71 15.71
CA LEU A 123 -0.43 -12.66 14.88
C LEU A 123 0.01 -11.26 15.34
N TRP A 124 0.52 -10.47 14.40
CA TRP A 124 0.91 -9.08 14.61
C TRP A 124 0.44 -8.19 13.46
N SER A 125 0.18 -6.91 13.75
CA SER A 125 0.02 -5.88 12.72
C SER A 125 1.35 -5.74 11.97
N THR A 126 1.40 -6.18 10.71
CA THR A 126 2.64 -6.29 9.95
C THR A 126 2.41 -6.14 8.45
N TRP A 127 3.35 -5.52 7.76
CA TRP A 127 3.31 -5.32 6.31
C TRP A 127 3.69 -6.57 5.52
N PHE A 128 4.52 -7.42 6.10
CA PHE A 128 4.98 -8.70 5.55
C PHE A 128 5.58 -9.54 6.68
N ASP A 129 5.64 -10.86 6.51
CA ASP A 129 6.28 -11.72 7.51
C ASP A 129 7.80 -11.46 7.57
N ILE A 130 8.32 -11.37 8.80
CA ILE A 130 9.75 -11.30 9.07
C ILE A 130 10.19 -12.71 9.51
N ARG A 131 11.05 -13.33 8.70
CA ARG A 131 11.51 -14.71 8.92
C ARG A 131 12.83 -14.79 9.65
N ASN A 132 13.63 -13.73 9.59
CA ASN A 132 14.92 -13.66 10.25
C ASN A 132 15.25 -12.22 10.68
N TRP A 133 15.66 -12.04 11.93
CA TRP A 133 16.10 -10.73 12.45
C TRP A 133 17.44 -10.26 11.91
N THR A 134 18.33 -11.20 11.62
CA THR A 134 19.71 -10.89 11.18
C THR A 134 19.75 -10.34 9.76
N ASP A 135 18.71 -10.64 8.97
CA ASP A 135 18.51 -10.08 7.64
C ASP A 135 17.01 -10.10 7.33
N ILE A 136 16.37 -8.94 7.50
CA ILE A 136 14.93 -8.75 7.26
C ILE A 136 14.57 -8.77 5.76
N HIS A 137 15.58 -8.69 4.88
CA HIS A 137 15.41 -8.71 3.43
C HIS A 137 15.59 -10.12 2.87
N ARG A 138 16.40 -10.95 3.54
CA ARG A 138 16.53 -12.38 3.26
C ARG A 138 15.22 -13.09 3.57
N ASP A 139 14.75 -13.86 2.58
CA ASP A 139 13.51 -14.62 2.66
C ASP A 139 12.29 -13.74 3.00
N LYS A 140 12.26 -12.50 2.50
CA LYS A 140 11.13 -11.58 2.67
C LYS A 140 9.85 -12.20 2.14
N ASP A 141 8.73 -11.98 2.81
CA ASP A 141 7.42 -12.33 2.30
C ASP A 141 6.96 -11.35 1.22
N ILE A 142 7.50 -11.56 0.01
CA ILE A 142 7.25 -10.72 -1.16
C ILE A 142 5.76 -10.71 -1.53
N VAL A 143 5.03 -11.80 -1.27
CA VAL A 143 3.62 -11.92 -1.63
C VAL A 143 2.79 -10.96 -0.79
N HIS A 144 2.87 -11.04 0.54
CA HIS A 144 2.13 -10.13 1.41
C HIS A 144 2.61 -8.68 1.26
N MET A 145 3.91 -8.46 1.06
CA MET A 145 4.45 -7.14 0.78
C MET A 145 3.82 -6.53 -0.48
N LYS A 146 3.84 -7.24 -1.61
CA LYS A 146 3.24 -6.77 -2.88
C LYS A 146 1.74 -6.57 -2.75
N THR A 147 1.05 -7.43 -2.01
CA THR A 147 -0.37 -7.25 -1.72
C THR A 147 -0.63 -5.95 -0.97
N ASN A 148 0.12 -5.66 0.09
CA ASN A 148 -0.07 -4.41 0.84
C ASN A 148 0.35 -3.16 0.04
N VAL A 149 1.37 -3.25 -0.82
CA VAL A 149 1.71 -2.18 -1.76
C VAL A 149 0.55 -1.90 -2.72
N ARG A 150 -0.07 -2.92 -3.32
CA ARG A 150 -1.26 -2.74 -4.19
C ARG A 150 -2.41 -2.08 -3.45
N ARG A 151 -2.67 -2.50 -2.21
CA ARG A 151 -3.72 -1.90 -1.37
C ARG A 151 -3.39 -0.44 -1.00
N LEU A 152 -2.12 -0.09 -0.85
CA LEU A 152 -1.68 1.29 -0.64
C LEU A 152 -1.89 2.14 -1.90
N ILE A 153 -1.55 1.60 -3.07
CA ILE A 153 -1.78 2.25 -4.37
C ILE A 153 -3.27 2.51 -4.57
N HIS A 154 -4.14 1.59 -4.13
CA HIS A 154 -5.58 1.84 -4.14
C HIS A 154 -5.97 3.09 -3.36
N ILE A 155 -5.43 3.32 -2.16
CA ILE A 155 -5.68 4.54 -1.37
C ILE A 155 -5.26 5.79 -2.17
N ILE A 156 -4.09 5.74 -2.80
CA ILE A 156 -3.54 6.86 -3.59
C ILE A 156 -4.50 7.24 -4.73
N TYR A 157 -4.95 6.27 -5.51
CA TYR A 157 -5.86 6.50 -6.63
C TYR A 157 -7.28 6.86 -6.18
N HIS A 158 -7.79 6.18 -5.16
CA HIS A 158 -9.15 6.40 -4.66
C HIS A 158 -9.35 7.83 -4.14
N HIS A 159 -8.33 8.40 -3.51
CA HIS A 159 -8.35 9.79 -3.03
C HIS A 159 -7.75 10.80 -4.02
N HIS A 160 -7.43 10.37 -5.24
CA HIS A 160 -6.83 11.21 -6.29
C HIS A 160 -5.61 12.00 -5.78
N LEU A 161 -4.74 11.36 -4.99
CA LEU A 161 -3.62 12.04 -4.35
C LEU A 161 -2.64 12.56 -5.40
N ASN A 162 -2.26 13.82 -5.28
CA ASN A 162 -1.20 14.39 -6.10
C ASN A 162 0.16 13.92 -5.57
N MET A 163 0.81 13.00 -6.30
CA MET A 163 2.10 12.45 -5.91
C MET A 163 3.23 13.49 -5.82
N ASN A 164 3.12 14.63 -6.53
CA ASN A 164 4.08 15.74 -6.39
C ASN A 164 3.89 16.54 -5.08
N ARG A 165 2.81 16.28 -4.34
CA ARG A 165 2.51 16.85 -3.03
C ARG A 165 2.18 15.78 -1.99
N THR A 166 2.61 14.54 -2.24
CA THR A 166 2.40 13.44 -1.30
C THR A 166 3.74 12.94 -0.81
N ILE A 167 3.91 12.94 0.50
CA ILE A 167 5.03 12.33 1.20
C ILE A 167 4.58 10.93 1.63
N ILE A 168 5.37 9.91 1.34
CA ILE A 168 5.22 8.58 1.94
C ILE A 168 6.34 8.45 2.96
N ALA A 169 5.96 8.42 4.23
CA ALA A 169 6.88 8.26 5.36
C ALA A 169 6.64 6.90 6.01
N GLY A 170 7.70 6.24 6.44
CA GLY A 170 7.62 4.95 7.13
C GLY A 170 8.48 4.92 8.39
N PHE A 171 8.17 4.00 9.29
CA PHE A 171 9.03 3.66 10.42
C PHE A 171 9.36 2.17 10.44
N SER A 172 10.64 1.83 10.68
CA SER A 172 11.12 0.45 10.78
C SER A 172 10.64 -0.40 9.59
N GLN A 173 9.76 -1.39 9.81
CA GLN A 173 9.20 -2.22 8.74
C GLN A 173 8.45 -1.41 7.66
N GLY A 174 7.78 -0.32 8.03
CA GLY A 174 7.05 0.52 7.09
C GLY A 174 7.95 1.27 6.08
N LEU A 175 9.25 1.46 6.39
CA LEU A 175 10.21 1.98 5.40
C LEU A 175 10.60 0.93 4.35
N GLY A 176 10.38 -0.35 4.65
CA GLY A 176 10.74 -1.45 3.77
C GLY A 176 9.65 -1.82 2.76
N ILE A 177 8.55 -1.06 2.67
CA ILE A 177 7.49 -1.24 1.68
C ILE A 177 7.59 -0.19 0.58
#